data_AF-A0A257YCJ6-F1
#
_entry.id   AF-A0A257YCJ6-F1
#
_cell.length_a   1.000
_cell.length_b   1.000
_cell.length_c   1.000
_cell.angle_alpha   90.00
_cell.angle_beta   90.00
_cell.angle_gamma   90.00
#
_symmetry.space_group_name_H-M   'P 1'
#
loop_
_entity.id
_entity.type
_entity.pdbx_description
1 polymer ?
#
loop_
_entity_poly.entity_id
_entity_poly.type
_entity_poly.pdbx_seq_one_letter_code
_entity_poly.pdbx_strand_id
1 'polypeptide(L)'
;MTQFDTAFVNVAERLAAIRDGDLVFSTDRDNLNGLLKIMTDAAALPETKAALSRYKASNRVRVVKQVRRTRNERYCYYYGAYIDECLLWDTRRVPYTANQVTYELPKGVVSHRDLFERYQTNYLGTMSERADGNLSEAALARDEILEANIRGGEQLRSALFAAGSFLAVMFFFLIIAIERHQRKIARHLDSTWPSDLSG
;
A
#
# COMPACT_ATOMS: atom_id res chain seq x y z
N MET A 1 2.13 -21.80 -22.90
CA MET A 1 1.59 -20.73 -22.04
C MET A 1 0.32 -20.21 -22.71
N THR A 2 -0.83 -20.23 -22.04
CA THR A 2 -2.12 -19.89 -22.68
C THR A 2 -2.31 -18.38 -22.75
N GLN A 3 -3.07 -17.88 -23.74
CA GLN A 3 -3.37 -16.45 -23.86
C GLN A 3 -4.08 -15.89 -22.61
N PHE A 4 -4.82 -16.75 -21.89
CA PHE A 4 -5.45 -16.44 -20.62
C PHE A 4 -4.40 -16.23 -19.51
N ASP A 5 -3.41 -17.11 -19.40
CA ASP A 5 -2.34 -16.98 -18.41
C ASP A 5 -1.59 -15.66 -18.60
N THR A 6 -1.15 -15.36 -19.83
CA THR A 6 -0.46 -14.10 -20.13
C THR A 6 -1.30 -12.84 -19.85
N ALA A 7 -2.62 -12.92 -20.02
CA ALA A 7 -3.49 -11.77 -19.84
C ALA A 7 -3.94 -11.55 -18.38
N PHE A 8 -3.98 -12.60 -17.56
CA PHE A 8 -4.71 -12.54 -16.28
C PHE A 8 -3.97 -13.12 -15.08
N VAL A 9 -3.14 -14.16 -15.25
CA VAL A 9 -2.49 -14.83 -14.11
C VAL A 9 -1.01 -14.48 -14.03
N ASN A 10 -0.35 -14.43 -15.19
CA ASN A 10 1.09 -14.21 -15.37
C ASN A 10 1.96 -15.13 -14.50
N VAL A 11 1.71 -16.44 -14.59
CA VAL A 11 2.34 -17.45 -13.75
C VAL A 11 3.87 -17.36 -13.77
N ALA A 12 4.49 -17.11 -14.93
CA ALA A 12 5.95 -17.05 -15.04
C ALA A 12 6.56 -15.91 -14.22
N GLU A 13 5.95 -14.72 -14.26
CA GLU A 13 6.40 -13.55 -13.49
C GLU A 13 6.22 -13.78 -11.99
N ARG A 14 5.07 -14.35 -11.60
CA ARG A 14 4.79 -14.68 -10.19
C ARG A 14 5.77 -15.70 -9.63
N LEU A 15 6.06 -16.76 -10.39
CA LEU A 15 7.03 -17.77 -9.98
C LEU A 15 8.45 -17.20 -9.88
N ALA A 16 8.83 -16.27 -10.77
CA ALA A 16 10.09 -15.55 -10.66
C ALA A 16 10.13 -14.70 -9.38
N ALA A 17 9.09 -13.90 -9.10
CA ALA A 17 9.00 -13.10 -7.88
C ALA A 17 9.01 -13.94 -6.59
N ILE A 18 8.38 -15.11 -6.60
CA ILE A 18 8.45 -16.05 -5.45
C ILE A 18 9.86 -16.59 -5.26
N ARG A 19 10.53 -16.96 -6.35
CA ARG A 19 11.91 -17.46 -6.31
C ARG A 19 12.88 -16.38 -5.81
N ASP A 20 12.66 -15.15 -6.25
CA ASP A 20 13.54 -14.01 -5.95
C ASP A 20 13.23 -13.41 -4.55
N GLY A 21 12.16 -13.88 -3.89
CA GLY A 21 11.80 -13.52 -2.51
C GLY A 21 10.87 -12.30 -2.38
N ASP A 22 10.51 -11.69 -3.51
CA ASP A 22 9.62 -10.52 -3.58
C ASP A 22 8.15 -10.86 -3.29
N LEU A 23 7.78 -12.13 -3.43
CA LEU A 23 6.41 -12.60 -3.23
C LEU A 23 6.34 -13.85 -2.32
N VAL A 24 5.47 -13.80 -1.32
CA VAL A 24 5.25 -14.93 -0.41
C VAL A 24 4.22 -15.88 -1.00
N PHE A 25 4.60 -17.13 -1.26
CA PHE A 25 3.75 -18.13 -1.92
C PHE A 25 2.39 -18.36 -1.24
N SER A 26 2.35 -18.42 0.10
CA SER A 26 1.09 -18.65 0.83
C SER A 26 0.11 -17.50 0.62
N THR A 27 0.59 -16.26 0.76
CA THR A 27 -0.20 -15.05 0.53
C THR A 27 -0.67 -14.97 -0.91
N ASP A 28 0.22 -15.29 -1.86
CA ASP A 28 -0.10 -15.25 -3.27
C ASP A 28 -1.19 -16.27 -3.65
N ARG A 29 -1.06 -17.50 -3.15
CA ARG A 29 -2.06 -18.55 -3.31
C ARG A 29 -3.41 -18.13 -2.75
N ASP A 30 -3.43 -17.55 -1.56
CA ASP A 30 -4.67 -17.15 -0.91
C ASP A 30 -5.33 -15.98 -1.66
N ASN A 31 -4.54 -15.04 -2.19
CA ASN A 31 -5.02 -13.97 -3.08
C ASN A 31 -5.60 -14.52 -4.39
N LEU A 32 -4.95 -15.50 -5.02
CA LEU A 32 -5.46 -16.15 -6.24
C LEU A 32 -6.76 -16.92 -5.98
N ASN A 33 -6.86 -17.62 -4.86
CA ASN A 33 -8.08 -18.30 -4.45
C ASN A 33 -9.22 -17.31 -4.17
N GLY A 34 -8.91 -16.18 -3.53
CA GLY A 34 -9.84 -15.08 -3.30
C GLY A 34 -10.36 -14.48 -4.61
N LEU A 35 -9.46 -14.19 -5.55
CA LEU A 35 -9.78 -13.72 -6.89
C LEU A 35 -10.70 -14.71 -7.60
N LEU A 36 -10.31 -15.99 -7.65
CA LEU A 36 -11.10 -17.03 -8.32
C LEU A 36 -12.53 -17.12 -7.75
N LYS A 37 -12.67 -17.07 -6.43
CA LYS A 37 -13.97 -17.10 -5.77
C LYS A 37 -14.82 -15.89 -6.15
N ILE A 38 -14.29 -14.68 -6.01
CA ILE A 38 -15.04 -13.44 -6.28
C ILE A 38 -15.42 -13.36 -7.76
N MET A 39 -14.54 -13.77 -8.66
CA MET A 39 -14.87 -13.81 -10.09
C MET A 39 -15.94 -14.85 -10.41
N THR A 40 -15.92 -16.01 -9.73
CA THR A 40 -16.96 -17.03 -9.85
C THR A 40 -18.31 -16.50 -9.36
N ASP A 41 -18.33 -15.83 -8.21
CA ASP A 41 -19.52 -15.21 -7.65
C ASP A 41 -20.05 -14.09 -8.57
N ALA A 42 -19.14 -13.24 -9.10
CA ALA A 42 -19.48 -12.19 -10.05
C ALA A 42 -20.05 -12.75 -11.36
N ALA A 43 -19.56 -13.90 -11.82
CA ALA A 43 -20.09 -14.59 -13.00
C ALA A 43 -21.51 -15.13 -12.77
N ALA A 44 -21.89 -15.42 -11.51
CA ALA A 44 -23.22 -15.87 -11.17
C ALA A 44 -24.26 -14.73 -11.13
N LEU A 45 -23.83 -13.47 -11.05
CA LEU A 45 -24.70 -12.31 -10.94
C LEU A 45 -25.63 -12.16 -12.17
N PRO A 46 -26.90 -11.77 -11.96
CA PRO A 46 -27.85 -11.57 -13.07
C PRO A 46 -27.37 -10.57 -14.11
N GLU A 47 -26.73 -9.48 -13.67
CA GLU A 47 -26.21 -8.43 -14.55
C GLU A 47 -25.09 -8.94 -15.47
N THR A 48 -24.18 -9.75 -14.93
CA THR A 48 -23.07 -10.37 -15.67
C THR A 48 -23.60 -11.35 -16.70
N LYS A 49 -24.58 -12.17 -16.32
CA LYS A 49 -25.28 -13.09 -17.24
C LYS A 49 -26.01 -12.32 -18.34
N ALA A 50 -26.68 -11.21 -18.01
CA ALA A 50 -27.34 -10.36 -18.98
C ALA A 50 -26.34 -9.70 -19.94
N ALA A 51 -25.19 -9.23 -19.44
CA ALA A 51 -24.11 -8.69 -20.27
C ALA A 51 -23.55 -9.75 -21.24
N LEU A 52 -23.31 -10.97 -20.75
CA LEU A 52 -22.87 -12.08 -21.60
C LEU A 52 -23.92 -12.45 -22.66
N SER A 53 -25.20 -12.46 -22.30
CA SER A 53 -26.30 -12.70 -23.23
C SER A 53 -26.34 -11.64 -24.34
N ARG A 54 -26.25 -10.34 -23.97
CA ARG A 54 -26.16 -9.23 -24.93
C ARG A 54 -24.95 -9.36 -25.86
N TYR A 55 -23.79 -9.74 -25.31
CA TYR A 55 -22.60 -10.00 -26.11
C TYR A 55 -22.81 -11.14 -27.12
N LYS A 56 -23.34 -12.29 -26.68
CA LYS A 56 -23.61 -13.45 -27.54
C LYS A 56 -24.65 -13.16 -28.62
N ALA A 57 -25.65 -12.33 -28.33
CA ALA A 57 -26.67 -11.92 -29.28
C ALA A 57 -26.20 -10.81 -30.25
N SER A 58 -25.07 -10.17 -29.96
CA SER A 58 -24.58 -9.05 -30.77
C SER A 58 -23.71 -9.51 -31.94
N ASN A 59 -23.85 -8.83 -33.06
CA ASN A 59 -22.93 -8.95 -34.20
C ASN A 59 -22.03 -7.72 -34.25
N ARG A 60 -20.78 -7.92 -34.69
CA ARG A 60 -19.86 -6.80 -34.88
C ARG A 60 -20.39 -5.92 -36.00
N VAL A 61 -20.45 -4.62 -35.74
CA VAL A 61 -20.96 -3.62 -36.68
C VAL A 61 -19.77 -3.00 -37.40
N ARG A 62 -19.93 -2.79 -38.70
CA ARG A 62 -18.95 -2.07 -39.51
C ARG A 62 -18.98 -0.59 -39.14
N VAL A 63 -17.86 -0.07 -38.64
CA VAL A 63 -17.67 1.34 -38.31
C VAL A 63 -16.64 1.92 -39.27
N VAL A 64 -17.00 3.02 -39.94
CA VAL A 64 -16.10 3.75 -40.84
C VAL A 64 -15.62 5.00 -40.10
N LYS A 65 -14.31 5.10 -39.87
CA LYS A 65 -13.67 6.26 -39.25
C LYS A 65 -12.74 6.92 -40.26
N GLN A 66 -12.81 8.23 -40.39
CA GLN A 66 -11.83 8.99 -41.16
C GLN A 66 -10.57 9.15 -40.31
N VAL A 67 -9.46 8.64 -40.81
CA VAL A 67 -8.15 8.78 -40.17
C VAL A 67 -7.22 9.58 -41.06
N ARG A 68 -6.53 10.54 -40.45
CA ARG A 68 -5.48 11.30 -41.13
C ARG A 68 -4.22 10.44 -41.16
N ARG A 69 -3.73 10.16 -42.35
CA ARG A 69 -2.49 9.42 -42.60
C ARG A 69 -1.55 10.27 -43.42
N THR A 70 -0.30 9.84 -43.52
CA THR A 70 0.69 10.45 -44.42
C THR A 70 1.08 9.44 -45.47
N ARG A 71 1.25 9.89 -46.71
CA ARG A 71 1.85 9.10 -47.79
C ARG A 71 2.99 9.88 -48.42
N ASN A 72 3.97 9.15 -48.92
CA ASN A 72 5.03 9.74 -49.74
C ASN A 72 4.47 9.91 -51.14
N GLU A 73 4.42 11.15 -51.62
CA GLU A 73 4.11 11.46 -53.02
C GLU A 73 5.37 11.94 -53.72
N ARG A 74 5.53 11.45 -54.95
CA ARG A 74 6.59 11.89 -55.84
C ARG A 74 6.11 13.16 -56.54
N TYR A 75 6.91 14.21 -56.50
CA TYR A 75 6.59 15.50 -57.12
C TYR A 75 7.76 15.96 -57.99
N CYS A 76 7.44 16.80 -58.99
CA CYS A 76 8.46 17.40 -59.82
C CYS A 76 9.13 18.53 -59.07
N TYR A 77 10.40 18.34 -58.69
CA TYR A 77 11.19 19.38 -58.03
C TYR A 77 11.71 20.39 -59.05
N TYR A 78 12.09 19.92 -60.25
CA TYR A 78 12.60 20.76 -61.33
C TYR A 78 11.99 20.37 -62.68
N TYR A 79 11.25 21.31 -63.28
CA TYR A 79 10.57 21.14 -64.56
C TYR A 79 11.35 21.82 -65.69
N GLY A 80 11.68 21.08 -66.74
CA GLY A 80 12.39 21.59 -67.90
C GLY A 80 11.41 22.09 -68.95
N ALA A 81 11.05 23.38 -68.91
CA ALA A 81 10.03 23.96 -69.80
C ALA A 81 10.33 23.80 -71.30
N TYR A 82 11.60 23.71 -71.71
CA TYR A 82 12.01 23.56 -73.11
C TYR A 82 11.91 22.13 -73.66
N ILE A 83 11.87 21.13 -72.79
CA ILE A 83 11.77 19.71 -73.15
C ILE A 83 10.45 19.09 -72.69
N ASP A 84 9.58 19.90 -72.08
CA ASP A 84 8.27 19.53 -71.52
C ASP A 84 8.30 18.29 -70.61
N GLU A 85 9.38 18.15 -69.84
CA GLU A 85 9.61 16.98 -68.99
C GLU A 85 10.10 17.38 -67.60
N CYS A 86 9.79 16.53 -66.62
CA CYS A 86 10.31 16.68 -65.27
C CYS A 86 11.73 16.12 -65.16
N LEU A 87 12.69 17.01 -64.94
CA LEU A 87 14.13 16.70 -64.91
C LEU A 87 14.58 16.13 -63.57
N LEU A 88 14.01 16.61 -62.46
CA LEU A 88 14.32 16.11 -61.12
C LEU A 88 13.04 15.81 -60.35
N TRP A 89 12.97 14.58 -59.85
CA TRP A 89 11.90 14.12 -58.99
C TRP A 89 12.37 14.08 -57.54
N ASP A 90 11.50 14.50 -56.64
CA ASP A 90 11.72 14.37 -55.20
C ASP A 90 10.46 13.78 -54.54
N THR A 91 10.57 13.38 -53.28
CA THR A 91 9.49 12.81 -52.49
C THR A 91 9.15 13.70 -51.31
N ARG A 92 7.87 14.01 -51.14
CA ARG A 92 7.37 14.73 -49.96
C ARG A 92 6.31 13.92 -49.23
N ARG A 93 6.30 14.02 -47.90
CA ARG A 93 5.21 13.48 -47.07
C ARG A 93 4.03 14.42 -47.13
N VAL A 94 2.93 13.97 -47.71
CA VAL A 94 1.67 14.72 -47.72
C VAL A 94 0.64 14.04 -46.82
N PRO A 95 -0.13 14.81 -46.02
CA PRO A 95 -1.25 14.28 -45.28
C PRO A 95 -2.41 13.96 -46.23
N TYR A 96 -3.09 12.85 -45.99
CA TYR A 96 -4.33 12.50 -46.67
C TYR A 96 -5.33 11.87 -45.70
N THR A 97 -6.61 11.97 -46.01
CA THR A 97 -7.68 11.34 -45.23
C THR A 97 -8.02 10.00 -45.84
N ALA A 98 -7.99 8.94 -45.02
CA ALA A 98 -8.39 7.60 -45.43
C ALA A 98 -9.60 7.14 -44.60
N ASN A 99 -10.55 6.47 -45.25
CA ASN A 99 -11.60 5.75 -44.54
C ASN A 99 -11.03 4.45 -44.01
N GLN A 100 -10.91 4.33 -42.69
CA GLN A 100 -10.58 3.07 -42.03
C GLN A 100 -11.87 2.36 -41.63
N VAL A 101 -12.04 1.14 -42.14
CA VAL A 101 -13.15 0.26 -41.79
C VAL A 101 -12.70 -0.64 -40.65
N THR A 102 -13.38 -0.56 -39.51
CA THR A 102 -13.15 -1.44 -38.36
C THR A 102 -14.45 -2.13 -37.97
N TYR A 103 -14.37 -3.37 -37.50
CA TYR A 103 -15.52 -4.10 -36.95
C TYR A 103 -15.52 -4.01 -35.44
N GLU A 104 -16.45 -3.24 -34.88
CA GLU A 104 -16.54 -2.95 -33.45
C GLU A 104 -17.83 -3.58 -32.88
N LEU A 105 -17.84 -3.88 -31.58
CA LEU A 105 -19.08 -4.27 -30.91
C LEU A 105 -20.05 -3.09 -30.87
N PRO A 106 -21.37 -3.32 -30.89
CA PRO A 106 -22.35 -2.25 -30.73
C PRO A 106 -22.14 -1.47 -29.42
N LYS A 107 -22.51 -0.19 -29.41
CA LYS A 107 -22.45 0.64 -28.19
C LYS A 107 -23.23 -0.03 -27.06
N GLY A 108 -22.64 -0.09 -25.87
CA GLY A 108 -23.24 -0.70 -24.67
C GLY A 108 -23.05 -2.21 -24.57
N VAL A 109 -22.46 -2.87 -25.57
CA VAL A 109 -22.05 -4.27 -25.49
C VAL A 109 -20.57 -4.36 -25.13
N VAL A 110 -20.27 -5.08 -24.07
CA VAL A 110 -18.91 -5.29 -23.55
C VAL A 110 -18.52 -6.74 -23.82
N SER A 111 -17.28 -6.98 -24.24
CA SER A 111 -16.81 -8.35 -24.43
C SER A 111 -16.62 -9.05 -23.08
N HIS A 112 -16.73 -10.39 -23.08
CA HIS A 112 -16.47 -11.17 -21.87
C HIS A 112 -15.05 -10.94 -21.32
N ARG A 113 -14.07 -10.71 -22.21
CA ARG A 113 -12.69 -10.39 -21.84
C ARG A 113 -12.61 -9.06 -21.11
N ASP A 114 -13.19 -8.01 -21.68
CA ASP A 114 -13.16 -6.66 -21.07
C ASP A 114 -13.91 -6.64 -19.73
N LEU A 115 -14.98 -7.42 -19.61
CA LEU A 115 -15.75 -7.54 -18.38
C LEU A 115 -14.93 -8.26 -17.28
N PHE A 116 -14.26 -9.35 -17.63
CA PHE A 116 -13.39 -10.10 -16.72
C PHE A 116 -12.20 -9.23 -16.26
N GLU A 117 -11.56 -8.53 -17.18
CA GLU A 117 -10.45 -7.61 -16.89
C GLU A 117 -10.88 -6.51 -15.91
N ARG A 118 -12.06 -5.91 -16.11
CA ARG A 118 -12.60 -4.92 -15.17
C ARG A 118 -12.80 -5.47 -13.76
N TYR A 119 -13.37 -6.67 -13.64
CA TYR A 119 -13.55 -7.30 -12.32
C TYR A 119 -12.21 -7.58 -11.64
N GLN A 120 -11.24 -8.09 -12.39
CA GLN A 120 -9.91 -8.35 -11.88
C GLN A 120 -9.21 -7.07 -11.41
N THR A 121 -9.20 -6.03 -12.23
CA THR A 121 -8.59 -4.74 -11.88
C THR A 121 -9.23 -4.13 -10.65
N ASN A 122 -10.56 -4.17 -10.54
CA ASN A 122 -11.26 -3.67 -9.36
C ASN A 122 -10.90 -4.47 -8.10
N TYR A 123 -10.85 -5.81 -8.19
CA TYR A 123 -10.46 -6.65 -7.06
C TYR A 123 -9.03 -6.35 -6.59
N LEU A 124 -8.07 -6.31 -7.52
CA LEU A 124 -6.68 -6.02 -7.20
C LEU A 124 -6.52 -4.61 -6.63
N GLY A 125 -7.23 -3.63 -7.18
CA GLY A 125 -7.27 -2.26 -6.67
C GLY A 125 -7.75 -2.20 -5.22
N THR A 126 -8.92 -2.78 -4.92
CA THR A 126 -9.45 -2.82 -3.55
C THR A 126 -8.55 -3.58 -2.58
N MET A 127 -7.89 -4.66 -3.02
CA MET A 127 -6.93 -5.38 -2.18
C MET A 127 -5.69 -4.54 -1.88
N SER A 128 -5.16 -3.80 -2.86
CA SER A 128 -4.05 -2.87 -2.65
C SER A 128 -4.43 -1.78 -1.66
N GLU A 129 -5.59 -1.15 -1.85
CA GLU A 129 -6.09 -0.10 -0.94
C GLU A 129 -6.23 -0.60 0.50
N ARG A 130 -6.72 -1.84 0.69
CA ARG A 130 -6.81 -2.45 2.02
C ARG A 130 -5.44 -2.78 2.60
N ALA A 131 -4.51 -3.25 1.79
CA ALA A 131 -3.14 -3.52 2.24
C ALA A 131 -2.46 -2.22 2.72
N ASP A 132 -2.58 -1.15 1.93
CA ASP A 132 -2.04 0.17 2.28
C ASP A 132 -2.69 0.74 3.55
N GLY A 133 -4.02 0.61 3.67
CA GLY A 133 -4.76 1.00 4.86
C GLY A 133 -4.32 0.23 6.10
N ASN A 134 -4.19 -1.09 6.01
CA ASN A 134 -3.74 -1.94 7.11
C ASN A 134 -2.29 -1.64 7.52
N LEU A 135 -1.41 -1.33 6.56
CA LEU A 135 -0.03 -0.92 6.84
C LEU A 135 0.00 0.43 7.58
N SER A 136 -0.83 1.39 7.14
CA SER A 136 -0.96 2.68 7.81
C SER A 136 -1.50 2.53 9.23
N GLU A 137 -2.53 1.70 9.44
CA GLU A 137 -3.11 1.45 10.75
C GLU A 137 -2.12 0.73 11.68
N ALA A 138 -1.40 -0.26 11.16
CA ALA A 138 -0.34 -0.93 11.91
C ALA A 138 0.81 0.01 12.30
N ALA A 139 1.17 0.96 11.43
CA ALA A 139 2.15 1.99 11.74
C ALA A 139 1.66 2.92 12.85
N LEU A 140 0.41 3.39 12.78
CA LEU A 140 -0.19 4.22 13.83
C LEU A 140 -0.27 3.50 15.17
N ALA A 141 -0.70 2.23 15.17
CA ALA A 141 -0.76 1.42 16.39
C ALA A 141 0.63 1.22 17.00
N ARG A 142 1.67 1.06 16.16
CA ARG A 142 3.05 0.96 16.63
C ARG A 142 3.52 2.26 17.28
N ASP A 143 3.21 3.40 16.68
CA ASP A 143 3.54 4.71 17.24
C ASP A 143 2.82 4.96 18.58
N GLU A 144 1.55 4.57 18.68
CA GLU A 144 0.78 4.64 19.94
C GLU A 144 1.41 3.78 21.05
N ILE A 145 1.85 2.55 20.74
CA ILE A 145 2.54 1.67 21.70
C ILE A 145 3.86 2.30 22.15
N LEU A 146 4.63 2.88 21.23
CA LEU A 146 5.89 3.55 21.57
C LEU A 146 5.65 4.75 22.48
N GLU A 147 4.65 5.57 22.19
CA GLU A 147 4.29 6.72 23.02
C GLU A 147 3.79 6.30 24.40
N ALA A 148 2.95 5.26 24.48
CA ALA A 148 2.47 4.69 25.74
C ALA A 148 3.63 4.15 26.60
N ASN A 149 4.63 3.50 25.99
CA ASN A 149 5.81 3.02 26.69
C ASN A 149 6.67 4.18 27.25
N ILE A 150 6.80 5.27 26.50
CA ILE A 150 7.51 6.48 26.97
C ILE A 150 6.77 7.06 28.20
N ARG A 151 5.46 7.28 28.09
CA ARG A 151 4.64 7.80 29.20
C ARG A 151 4.68 6.89 30.43
N GLY A 152 4.62 5.58 30.22
CA GLY A 152 4.75 4.59 31.30
C GLY A 152 6.11 4.66 31.99
N GLY A 153 7.19 4.83 31.23
CA GLY A 153 8.54 5.01 31.77
C GLY A 153 8.69 6.27 32.63
N GLU A 154 8.11 7.40 32.20
CA GLU A 154 8.11 8.63 32.99
C GLU A 154 7.33 8.49 34.29
N GLN A 155 6.17 7.84 34.27
CA GLN A 155 5.38 7.54 35.47
C GLN A 155 6.11 6.60 36.43
N LEU A 156 6.78 5.57 35.92
CA LEU A 156 7.57 4.67 36.76
C LEU A 156 8.72 5.42 37.44
N ARG A 157 9.40 6.30 36.69
CA ARG A 157 10.51 7.12 37.21
C ARG A 157 10.03 8.09 38.29
N SER A 158 8.89 8.75 38.09
CA SER A 158 8.33 9.67 39.10
C SER A 158 7.90 8.92 40.36
N ALA A 159 7.28 7.74 40.23
CA ALA A 159 6.95 6.87 41.35
C ALA A 159 8.18 6.41 42.13
N LEU A 160 9.27 6.06 41.44
CA LEU A 160 10.56 5.70 42.05
C LEU A 160 11.15 6.86 42.86
N PHE A 161 11.13 8.08 42.33
CA PHE A 161 11.59 9.26 43.07
C PHE A 161 10.73 9.55 44.30
N ALA A 162 9.41 9.41 44.19
CA ALA A 162 8.50 9.60 45.31
C ALA A 162 8.71 8.55 46.42
N ALA A 163 8.89 7.28 46.06
CA ALA A 163 9.20 6.22 47.01
C ALA A 163 10.59 6.43 47.66
N GLY A 164 11.59 6.80 46.86
CA GLY A 164 12.94 7.09 47.34
C GLY A 164 13.00 8.27 48.30
N SER A 165 12.27 9.36 48.01
CA SER A 165 12.21 10.53 48.89
C SER A 165 11.51 10.21 50.22
N PHE A 166 10.43 9.41 50.18
CA PHE A 166 9.77 8.94 51.39
C PHE A 166 10.71 8.10 52.27
N LEU A 167 11.45 7.14 51.67
CA LEU A 167 12.44 6.33 52.40
C LEU A 167 13.54 7.19 53.02
N ALA A 168 14.05 8.19 52.28
CA ALA A 168 15.06 9.11 52.79
C ALA A 168 14.56 9.88 54.03
N VAL A 169 13.33 10.42 53.97
CA VAL A 169 12.70 11.11 55.11
C VAL A 169 12.55 10.15 56.30
N MET A 170 12.04 8.94 56.07
CA MET A 170 11.85 7.95 57.13
C MET A 170 13.18 7.57 57.81
N PHE A 171 14.25 7.46 57.02
CA PHE A 171 15.60 7.19 57.51
C PHE A 171 16.12 8.31 58.41
N PHE A 172 15.93 9.59 58.02
CA PHE A 172 16.27 10.73 58.89
C PHE A 172 15.48 10.72 60.21
N PHE A 173 14.19 10.37 60.17
CA PHE A 173 13.40 10.22 61.39
C PHE A 173 13.96 9.14 62.33
N LEU A 174 14.41 8.01 61.78
CA LEU A 174 15.05 6.95 62.56
C LEU A 174 16.36 7.42 63.21
N ILE A 175 17.21 8.14 62.47
CA ILE A 175 18.46 8.71 63.01
C ILE A 175 18.14 9.63 64.19
N ILE A 176 17.21 10.58 64.01
CA ILE A 176 16.82 11.53 65.06
C ILE A 176 16.23 10.80 66.27
N ALA A 177 15.40 9.77 66.04
CA ALA A 177 14.82 8.97 67.12
C ALA A 177 15.89 8.23 67.93
N ILE A 178 16.88 7.63 67.27
CA ILE A 178 18.03 6.97 67.90
C ILE A 178 18.84 7.99 68.72
N GLU A 179 19.17 9.14 68.15
CA GLU A 179 19.89 10.19 68.88
C GLU A 179 19.13 10.65 70.12
N ARG A 180 17.81 10.87 70.00
CA ARG A 180 16.97 11.26 71.12
C ARG A 180 16.94 10.19 72.21
N HIS A 181 16.88 8.92 71.82
CA HIS A 181 16.91 7.79 72.74
C HIS A 181 18.26 7.68 73.46
N GLN A 182 19.38 7.81 72.74
CA GLN A 182 20.73 7.82 73.31
C GLN A 182 20.94 8.99 74.28
N ARG A 183 20.49 10.21 73.93
CA ARG A 183 20.53 11.37 74.84
C ARG A 183 19.70 11.14 76.11
N LYS A 184 18.56 10.45 76.00
CA LYS A 184 17.72 10.11 77.17
C LYS A 184 18.44 9.12 78.11
N ILE A 185 19.10 8.10 77.55
CA ILE A 185 19.90 7.14 78.33
C ILE A 185 21.08 7.84 79.01
N ALA A 186 21.82 8.68 78.28
CA ALA A 186 22.95 9.43 78.83
C ALA A 186 22.56 10.31 80.03
N ARG A 187 21.42 11.02 79.96
CA ARG A 187 20.92 11.82 81.08
C ARG A 187 20.52 10.97 82.29
N HIS A 188 19.96 9.78 82.07
CA HIS A 188 19.64 8.88 83.18
C HIS A 188 20.89 8.36 83.88
N LEU A 189 21.94 7.98 83.12
CA LEU A 189 23.23 7.57 83.68
C LEU A 189 23.91 8.69 84.48
N ASP A 190 23.87 9.93 83.99
CA ASP A 190 24.44 11.10 84.68
C ASP A 190 23.71 11.39 86.01
N SER A 191 22.38 11.25 86.03
CA SER A 191 21.56 11.48 87.24
C SER A 191 21.73 10.40 88.32
N THR A 192 22.33 9.26 87.99
CA THR A 192 22.57 8.14 88.90
C THR A 192 24.01 8.06 89.41
N TRP A 193 24.87 9.01 89.06
CA TRP A 193 26.20 9.13 89.64
C TRP A 193 26.10 9.91 90.98
N PRO A 194 26.35 9.30 92.16
CA PRO A 194 26.37 10.01 93.42
C PRO A 194 27.52 11.04 93.45
N SER A 195 27.18 12.32 93.55
CA SER A 195 28.12 13.42 93.75
C SER A 195 28.71 13.52 95.17
N ASP A 196 28.56 12.50 96.01
CA ASP A 196 29.08 12.49 97.39
C ASP A 196 30.45 11.83 97.48
N LEU A 197 31.47 12.41 96.85
CA LEU A 197 32.88 12.11 97.14
C LEU A 197 33.79 13.35 96.99
N SER A 198 33.37 14.50 97.53
CA SER A 198 34.28 15.60 97.82
C SER A 198 33.82 16.39 99.05
N GLY A 199 34.43 16.09 100.19
CA GLY A 199 34.20 16.72 101.49
C GLY A 199 34.78 15.88 102.61
#